data_AF-A0A392S5Y7-F1
#
_entry.id   AF-A0A392S5Y7-F1
#
_cell.length_a   1.000
_cell.length_b   1.000
_cell.length_c   1.000
_cell.angle_alpha   90.00
_cell.angle_beta   90.00
_cell.angle_gamma   90.00
#
_symmetry.space_group_name_H-M   'P 1'
#
loop_
_entity.id
_entity.type
_entity.pdbx_description
1 polymer ?
#
loop_
_entity_poly.entity_id
_entity_poly.type
_entity_poly.pdbx_seq_one_letter_code
_entity_poly.pdbx_strand_id
1 'polypeptide(L)'
;EKPSTAGDVYSFGIVLLELFSGKSPQNDCFTGGMSITKWVQSAFKDKTVQVIDPQLLSFIFHDDSDRDSNQQLHCVDAIMGVGLSCAADNSDDRIGVRVAVRQLKTARDSL
;
A
#
# COMPACT_ATOMS: atom_id res chain seq x y z
N GLU A 1 17.70 -16.61 -5.11
CA GLU A 1 18.21 -15.28 -5.52
C GLU A 1 19.25 -14.80 -4.52
N LYS A 2 20.14 -13.86 -4.90
CA LYS A 2 21.08 -13.23 -3.96
C LYS A 2 20.39 -12.04 -3.28
N PRO A 3 20.61 -11.81 -1.97
CA PRO A 3 20.11 -10.63 -1.28
C PRO A 3 20.55 -9.34 -1.99
N SER A 4 19.66 -8.36 -2.06
CA SER A 4 19.97 -7.04 -2.61
C SER A 4 19.09 -5.99 -1.96
N THR A 5 19.58 -4.75 -1.91
CA THR A 5 18.81 -3.61 -1.40
C THR A 5 17.49 -3.43 -2.15
N ALA A 6 17.47 -3.68 -3.48
CA ALA A 6 16.26 -3.61 -4.29
C ALA A 6 15.26 -4.75 -3.96
N GLY A 7 15.76 -5.92 -3.56
CA GLY A 7 14.95 -7.02 -3.04
C GLY A 7 14.33 -6.68 -1.68
N ASP A 8 15.11 -6.11 -0.75
CA ASP A 8 14.61 -5.69 0.56
C ASP A 8 13.51 -4.61 0.43
N VAL A 9 13.69 -3.66 -0.50
CA VAL A 9 12.68 -2.64 -0.84
C VAL A 9 11.40 -3.28 -1.38
N TYR A 10 11.52 -4.29 -2.24
CA TYR A 10 10.36 -5.02 -2.75
C TYR A 10 9.58 -5.68 -1.63
N SER A 11 10.26 -6.43 -0.77
CA SER A 11 9.64 -7.08 0.39
C SER A 11 8.99 -6.07 1.34
N PHE A 12 9.63 -4.92 1.56
CA PHE A 12 9.04 -3.81 2.30
C PHE A 12 7.73 -3.31 1.67
N GLY A 13 7.71 -3.12 0.34
CA GLY A 13 6.51 -2.73 -0.40
C GLY A 13 5.38 -3.75 -0.24
N ILE A 14 5.69 -5.04 -0.33
CA ILE A 14 4.71 -6.12 -0.13
C ILE A 14 4.11 -6.10 1.27
N VAL A 15 4.94 -5.97 2.32
CA VAL A 15 4.46 -5.88 3.71
C VAL A 15 3.58 -4.65 3.92
N LEU A 16 3.92 -3.52 3.29
CA LEU A 16 3.12 -2.32 3.37
C LEU A 16 1.73 -2.51 2.73
N LEU A 17 1.67 -3.15 1.56
CA LEU A 17 0.40 -3.47 0.91
C LEU A 17 -0.42 -4.49 1.70
N GLU A 18 0.22 -5.52 2.26
CA GLU A 18 -0.42 -6.52 3.12
C GLU A 18 -1.05 -5.87 4.36
N LEU A 19 -0.31 -4.97 5.03
CA LEU A 19 -0.77 -4.30 6.24
C LEU A 19 -2.02 -3.44 6.02
N PHE A 20 -2.05 -2.66 4.93
CA PHE A 20 -3.15 -1.72 4.68
C PHE A 20 -4.35 -2.34 3.96
N SER A 21 -4.15 -3.48 3.29
CA SER A 21 -5.25 -4.23 2.66
C SER A 21 -5.81 -5.35 3.52
N GLY A 22 -5.08 -5.79 4.55
CA GLY A 22 -5.43 -6.98 5.34
C GLY A 22 -5.33 -8.28 4.53
N LYS A 23 -4.69 -8.26 3.35
CA LYS A 23 -4.57 -9.43 2.46
C LYS A 23 -3.16 -9.98 2.47
N SER A 24 -3.03 -11.26 2.79
CA SER A 24 -1.77 -11.98 2.62
C SER A 24 -1.34 -11.99 1.14
N PRO A 25 -0.06 -11.80 0.81
CA PRO A 25 0.46 -11.92 -0.56
C PRO A 25 0.20 -13.28 -1.20
N GLN A 26 -0.02 -14.32 -0.37
CA GLN A 26 -0.32 -15.69 -0.78
C GLN A 26 -1.82 -16.04 -0.68
N ASN A 27 -2.70 -15.04 -0.57
CA ASN A 27 -4.13 -15.28 -0.46
C ASN A 27 -4.66 -16.05 -1.68
N ASP A 28 -5.50 -17.06 -1.44
CA ASP A 28 -6.09 -17.92 -2.48
C ASP A 28 -6.91 -17.14 -3.52
N CYS A 29 -7.30 -15.89 -3.25
CA CYS A 29 -7.96 -15.04 -4.25
C CYS A 29 -7.03 -14.61 -5.39
N PHE A 30 -5.70 -14.65 -5.19
CA PHE A 30 -4.70 -14.27 -6.18
C PHE A 30 -4.34 -15.44 -7.11
N THR A 31 -5.28 -15.81 -7.97
CA THR A 31 -5.10 -16.87 -8.99
C THR A 31 -4.81 -16.27 -10.37
N GLY A 32 -4.38 -17.11 -11.32
CA GLY A 32 -4.23 -16.70 -12.72
C GLY A 32 -3.17 -15.63 -12.97
N GLY A 33 -2.13 -15.55 -12.14
CA GLY A 33 -1.07 -14.53 -12.26
C GLY A 33 -1.46 -13.17 -11.68
N MET A 34 -2.59 -13.08 -10.98
CA MET A 34 -2.91 -11.96 -10.09
C MET A 34 -1.92 -11.95 -8.92
N SER A 35 -1.51 -10.76 -8.52
CA SER A 35 -0.70 -10.52 -7.32
C SER A 35 -1.35 -9.42 -6.49
N ILE A 36 -0.94 -9.28 -5.23
CA ILE A 36 -1.38 -8.17 -4.38
C ILE A 36 -1.09 -6.81 -5.03
N THR A 37 0.06 -6.66 -5.69
CA THR A 37 0.45 -5.43 -6.41
C THR A 37 -0.51 -5.14 -7.57
N LYS A 38 -0.83 -6.12 -8.42
CA LYS A 38 -1.76 -5.95 -9.54
C LYS A 38 -3.18 -5.66 -9.08
N TRP A 39 -3.62 -6.34 -8.02
CA TRP A 39 -4.94 -6.14 -7.43
C TRP A 39 -5.08 -4.71 -6.88
N VAL A 40 -4.12 -4.25 -6.07
CA VAL A 40 -4.11 -2.87 -5.56
C VAL A 40 -4.00 -1.87 -6.72
N GLN A 41 -3.11 -2.09 -7.69
CA GLN A 41 -2.95 -1.22 -8.86
C GLN A 41 -4.26 -1.07 -9.66
N SER A 42 -5.07 -2.14 -9.77
CA SER A 42 -6.35 -2.09 -10.46
C SER A 42 -7.35 -1.16 -9.75
N ALA A 43 -7.33 -1.12 -8.41
CA ALA A 43 -8.23 -0.29 -7.63
C ALA A 43 -7.89 1.20 -7.65
N PHE A 44 -6.62 1.57 -7.90
CA PHE A 44 -6.22 2.97 -8.08
C PHE A 44 -6.86 3.63 -9.31
N LYS A 45 -7.35 2.84 -10.27
CA LYS A 45 -8.08 3.35 -11.44
C LYS A 45 -9.56 3.57 -11.17
N ASP A 46 -10.11 2.87 -10.18
CA ASP A 46 -11.54 2.84 -9.88
C ASP A 46 -11.84 3.50 -8.52
N LYS A 47 -11.59 2.79 -7.42
CA LYS A 47 -11.80 3.24 -6.02
C LYS A 47 -10.86 2.50 -5.06
N THR A 48 -9.87 3.20 -4.49
CA THR A 48 -8.90 2.61 -3.55
C THR A 48 -9.56 2.00 -2.30
N VAL A 49 -10.71 2.53 -1.87
CA VAL A 49 -11.49 2.02 -0.74
C VAL A 49 -11.77 0.51 -0.83
N GLN A 50 -11.88 -0.07 -2.03
CA GLN A 50 -12.18 -1.50 -2.19
C GLN A 50 -11.01 -2.43 -1.82
N VAL A 51 -9.80 -1.90 -1.73
CA VAL A 51 -8.59 -2.68 -1.42
C VAL A 51 -8.02 -2.38 -0.04
N ILE A 52 -8.67 -1.51 0.73
CA ILE A 52 -8.31 -1.21 2.11
C ILE A 52 -8.93 -2.26 3.03
N ASP A 53 -8.21 -2.65 4.09
CA ASP A 53 -8.72 -3.54 5.12
C ASP A 53 -10.07 -3.01 5.67
N PRO A 54 -11.15 -3.81 5.67
CA PRO A 54 -12.44 -3.41 6.24
C PRO A 54 -12.37 -2.95 7.70
N GLN A 55 -11.46 -3.51 8.51
CA GLN A 55 -11.22 -3.04 9.88
C GLN A 55 -10.55 -1.67 9.89
N LEU A 56 -9.65 -1.39 8.95
CA LEU A 56 -9.07 -0.05 8.83
C LEU A 56 -10.12 0.97 8.39
N LEU A 57 -11.01 0.61 7.45
CA LEU A 57 -12.11 1.46 7.03
C LEU A 57 -13.08 1.76 8.17
N SER A 58 -13.36 0.80 9.05
CA SER A 58 -14.25 1.04 10.19
C SER A 58 -13.66 2.02 11.20
N PHE A 59 -12.33 2.10 11.33
CA PHE A 59 -11.66 3.13 12.12
C PHE A 59 -11.69 4.51 11.43
N ILE A 60 -11.60 4.57 10.11
CA ILE A 60 -11.61 5.83 9.34
C ILE A 60 -13.00 6.47 9.32
N PHE A 61 -14.05 5.66 9.20
CA PHE A 61 -15.44 6.11 9.15
C PHE A 61 -16.16 6.04 10.50
N HIS A 62 -15.43 5.91 11.61
CA HIS A 62 -16.05 5.91 12.93
C HIS A 62 -16.49 7.32 13.32
N ASP A 63 -17.76 7.48 13.70
CA ASP A 63 -18.44 8.78 13.89
C ASP A 63 -17.87 9.61 15.06
N ASP A 64 -17.17 8.98 16.00
CA ASP A 64 -16.52 9.64 17.16
C ASP A 64 -15.09 10.18 16.87
N SER A 65 -14.63 10.08 15.62
CA SER A 65 -13.31 10.60 15.23
C SER A 65 -13.41 12.07 14.82
N ASP A 66 -12.76 12.98 15.58
CA ASP A 66 -12.53 14.39 15.18
C ASP A 66 -11.68 14.54 13.89
N ARG A 67 -11.23 13.44 13.29
CA ARG A 67 -10.36 13.42 12.11
C ARG A 67 -11.19 13.37 10.84
N ASP A 68 -10.76 14.11 9.81
CA ASP A 68 -11.40 14.10 8.49
C ASP A 68 -11.14 12.76 7.78
N SER A 69 -12.21 11.97 7.60
CA SER A 69 -12.15 10.69 6.91
C SER A 69 -11.59 10.81 5.49
N ASN A 70 -11.83 11.92 4.78
CA ASN A 70 -11.26 12.11 3.44
C ASN A 70 -9.74 12.27 3.51
N GLN A 71 -9.25 13.05 4.48
CA GLN A 71 -7.82 13.22 4.70
C GLN A 71 -7.15 11.89 5.09
N GLN A 72 -7.83 11.08 5.90
CA GLN A 72 -7.36 9.73 6.25
C GLN A 72 -7.29 8.80 5.04
N LEU A 73 -8.33 8.79 4.19
CA LEU A 73 -8.32 8.02 2.95
C LEU A 73 -7.20 8.47 2.01
N HIS A 74 -7.00 9.79 1.84
CA HIS A 74 -5.89 10.31 1.05
C HIS A 74 -4.52 9.87 1.58
N CYS A 75 -4.34 9.81 2.90
CA CYS A 75 -3.13 9.28 3.50
C CYS A 75 -2.94 7.79 3.19
N VAL A 76 -4.00 6.98 3.30
CA VAL A 76 -3.92 5.54 2.96
C VAL A 76 -3.59 5.34 1.49
N ASP A 77 -4.22 6.10 0.59
CA ASP A 77 -3.93 6.08 -0.85
C ASP A 77 -2.46 6.42 -1.13
N ALA A 78 -1.92 7.45 -0.47
CA ALA A 78 -0.52 7.82 -0.59
C ALA A 78 0.42 6.68 -0.12
N ILE A 79 0.10 6.05 1.01
CA ILE A 79 0.87 4.92 1.57
C ILE A 79 0.83 3.71 0.62
N MET A 80 -0.35 3.36 0.11
CA MET A 80 -0.51 2.26 -0.86
C MET A 80 0.26 2.55 -2.16
N GLY A 81 0.29 3.81 -2.61
CA GLY A 81 1.10 4.23 -3.76
C GLY A 81 2.61 4.08 -3.53
N VAL A 82 3.09 4.34 -2.31
CA VAL A 82 4.48 4.04 -1.93
C VAL A 82 4.74 2.54 -1.97
N GLY A 83 3.80 1.72 -1.47
CA GLY A 83 3.89 0.25 -1.50
C GLY A 83 4.03 -0.28 -2.92
N LEU A 84 3.20 0.18 -3.85
CA LEU A 84 3.28 -0.15 -5.28
C LEU A 84 4.63 0.26 -5.89
N SER A 85 5.10 1.47 -5.59
CA SER A 85 6.37 1.98 -6.11
C SER A 85 7.59 1.22 -5.56
N CYS A 86 7.50 0.69 -4.34
CA CYS A 86 8.54 -0.16 -3.76
C CYS A 86 8.52 -1.58 -4.35
N ALA A 87 7.32 -2.10 -4.61
CA ALA A 87 7.07 -3.47 -5.09
C ALA A 87 6.88 -3.56 -6.62
N ALA A 88 7.49 -2.65 -7.38
CA ALA A 88 7.51 -2.73 -8.84
C ALA A 88 8.21 -4.03 -9.30
N ASP A 89 7.70 -4.66 -10.36
CA ASP A 89 8.22 -5.94 -10.85
C ASP A 89 9.69 -5.80 -11.28
N ASN A 90 10.00 -4.76 -12.04
CA ASN A 90 11.35 -4.43 -12.45
C ASN A 90 12.13 -3.73 -11.33
N SER A 91 13.36 -4.15 -11.06
CA SER A 91 14.17 -3.58 -9.97
C SER A 91 14.51 -2.12 -10.17
N ASP A 92 14.68 -1.67 -11.42
CA ASP A 92 15.10 -0.32 -11.75
C ASP A 92 13.97 0.71 -11.59
N ASP A 93 12.72 0.24 -11.60
CA ASP A 93 11.53 1.07 -11.40
C ASP A 93 11.19 1.24 -9.89
N ARG A 94 11.87 0.50 -9.00
CA ARG A 94 11.63 0.56 -7.56
C ARG A 94 12.23 1.84 -6.96
N ILE A 95 11.43 2.58 -6.20
CA ILE A 95 11.96 3.72 -5.45
C ILE A 95 12.91 3.26 -4.34
N GLY A 96 13.97 4.03 -4.08
CA GLY A 96 14.88 3.72 -2.97
C GLY A 96 14.21 3.89 -1.60
N VAL A 97 14.63 3.09 -0.61
CA VAL A 97 14.06 3.12 0.76
C VAL A 97 14.04 4.51 1.40
N ARG A 98 15.04 5.36 1.11
CA ARG A 98 15.08 6.75 1.62
C ARG A 98 13.94 7.60 1.06
N VAL A 99 13.61 7.40 -0.22
CA VAL A 99 12.48 8.08 -0.89
C VAL A 99 11.17 7.58 -0.32
N ALA A 100 11.02 6.25 -0.17
CA ALA A 100 9.84 5.64 0.44
C ALA A 100 9.58 6.21 1.85
N VAL A 101 10.58 6.21 2.74
CA VAL A 101 10.45 6.76 4.09
C VAL A 101 10.08 8.24 4.08
N ARG A 102 10.64 9.03 3.16
CA ARG A 102 10.27 10.46 3.03
C ARG A 102 8.80 10.62 2.63
N GLN A 103 8.35 9.87 1.63
CA GLN A 103 6.95 9.94 1.17
C GLN A 103 5.97 9.46 2.25
N LEU A 104 6.31 8.39 2.99
CA LEU A 104 5.49 7.92 4.12
C LEU A 104 5.40 8.93 5.24
N LYS A 105 6.50 9.63 5.55
CA LYS A 105 6.47 10.75 6.51
C LYS A 105 5.57 11.87 6.03
N THR A 106 5.69 12.27 4.76
CA THR A 106 4.81 13.30 4.18
C THR A 106 3.33 12.90 4.23
N ALA A 107 2.99 11.65 3.90
CA ALA A 107 1.62 11.15 3.98
C ALA A 107 1.08 11.25 5.42
N ARG A 108 1.86 10.77 6.39
CA ARG A 108 1.50 10.85 7.82
C ARG A 108 1.37 12.28 8.32
N ASP A 109 2.28 13.18 7.94
CA ASP A 109 2.31 14.56 8.42
C ASP A 109 1.18 15.40 7.78
N SER A 110 0.49 14.85 6.78
CA SER A 110 -0.71 15.43 6.18
C SER A 110 -2.00 15.02 6.92
N LEU A 111 -1.95 14.10 7.89
CA LEU A 111 -3.09 13.72 8.76
C LEU A 111 -3.26 14.68 9.93
#